data_AF-A0A1X9ZAX6-F1
#
_entry.id   AF-A0A1X9ZAX6-F1
#
_cell.length_a   1.000
_cell.length_b   1.000
_cell.length_c   1.000
_cell.angle_alpha   90.00
_cell.angle_beta   90.00
_cell.angle_gamma   90.00
#
_symmetry.space_group_name_H-M   'P 1'
#
loop_
_entity.id
_entity.type
_entity.pdbx_description
1 polymer ?
#
loop_
_entity_poly.entity_id
_entity_poly.type
_entity_poly.pdbx_seq_one_letter_code
_entity_poly.pdbx_strand_id
1 'polypeptide(L)'
;MKNIILLLFLFQGTVAFSQIKFENKKLALIYDVYYKTTRGNVDSFMKDKGFKKGEVDKGYDDDTNEIFTFSSQFDLVGVNYNKQNKTTGVSCIYAGAPNNVFIEMELKDKGYKAKVIKEDVDGETITTSVWSIKGSKLNFVTSANEKDKSGTVGYGVYEE
;
A
#
# COMPACT_ATOMS: atom_id res chain seq x y z
N MET A 1 23.82 -12.76 -34.03
CA MET A 1 22.66 -11.84 -34.08
C MET A 1 21.32 -12.53 -33.77
N LYS A 2 21.00 -13.71 -34.34
CA LYS A 2 19.72 -14.41 -34.05
C LYS A 2 19.50 -14.76 -32.56
N ASN A 3 20.56 -15.10 -31.82
CA ASN A 3 20.43 -15.51 -30.41
C ASN A 3 20.21 -14.35 -29.42
N ILE A 4 20.57 -13.11 -29.79
CA ILE A 4 20.39 -11.92 -28.94
C ILE A 4 18.93 -11.43 -28.98
N ILE A 5 18.28 -11.55 -30.14
CA ILE A 5 16.88 -11.16 -30.32
C ILE A 5 15.95 -12.07 -29.50
N LEU A 6 16.27 -13.36 -29.40
CA LEU A 6 15.50 -14.33 -28.60
C LEU A 6 15.61 -14.01 -27.09
N LEU A 7 16.79 -13.62 -26.62
CA LEU A 7 17.03 -13.18 -25.24
C LEU A 7 16.27 -11.90 -24.89
N LEU A 8 16.20 -10.94 -25.82
CA LEU A 8 15.40 -9.71 -25.66
C LEU A 8 13.89 -9.99 -25.64
N PHE A 9 13.41 -10.96 -26.44
CA PHE A 9 12.00 -11.38 -26.42
C PHE A 9 11.62 -12.10 -25.12
N LEU A 10 12.52 -12.92 -24.57
CA LEU A 10 12.32 -13.57 -23.28
C LEU A 10 12.40 -12.56 -22.12
N PHE A 11 13.29 -11.57 -22.20
CA PHE A 11 13.35 -10.50 -21.20
C PHE A 11 12.10 -9.61 -21.23
N GLN A 12 11.62 -9.19 -22.41
CA GLN A 12 10.38 -8.41 -22.51
C GLN A 12 9.14 -9.20 -22.09
N GLY A 13 9.12 -10.51 -22.36
CA GLY A 13 8.10 -11.42 -21.83
C GLY A 13 8.08 -11.42 -20.30
N THR A 14 9.24 -11.48 -19.63
CA THR A 14 9.26 -11.43 -18.15
C THR A 14 8.82 -10.09 -17.56
N VAL A 15 9.05 -8.96 -18.24
CA VAL A 15 8.63 -7.64 -17.69
C VAL A 15 7.12 -7.40 -17.85
N ALA A 16 6.47 -8.01 -18.86
CA ALA A 16 5.03 -7.85 -19.08
C ALA A 16 4.16 -8.67 -18.10
N PHE A 17 4.72 -9.73 -17.50
CA PHE A 17 3.98 -10.64 -16.60
C PHE A 17 4.30 -10.47 -15.10
N SER A 18 5.18 -9.54 -14.71
CA SER A 18 5.53 -9.36 -13.29
C SER A 18 4.74 -8.26 -12.56
N GLN A 19 3.82 -7.56 -13.22
CA GLN A 19 2.97 -6.58 -12.53
C GLN A 19 1.79 -7.30 -11.87
N ILE A 20 1.84 -7.39 -10.54
CA ILE A 20 0.72 -7.90 -9.74
C ILE A 20 -0.47 -6.97 -9.97
N LYS A 21 -1.53 -7.48 -10.60
CA LYS A 21 -2.80 -6.77 -10.76
C LYS A 21 -3.72 -7.14 -9.62
N PHE A 22 -4.22 -6.15 -8.89
CA PHE A 22 -5.21 -6.34 -7.84
C PHE A 22 -6.62 -6.05 -8.37
N GLU A 23 -7.57 -6.89 -8.00
CA GLU A 23 -9.00 -6.72 -8.31
C GLU A 23 -9.66 -5.78 -7.30
N ASN A 24 -9.32 -5.91 -6.01
CA ASN A 24 -9.76 -4.99 -4.99
C ASN A 24 -9.19 -3.58 -5.24
N LYS A 25 -10.09 -2.60 -5.36
CA LYS A 25 -9.74 -1.21 -5.69
C LYS A 25 -8.82 -0.57 -4.66
N LYS A 26 -8.90 -0.93 -3.37
CA LYS A 26 -8.05 -0.34 -2.32
C LYS A 26 -6.63 -0.88 -2.40
N LEU A 27 -6.47 -2.20 -2.58
CA LEU A 27 -5.17 -2.82 -2.84
C LEU A 27 -4.52 -2.27 -4.11
N ALA A 28 -5.29 -2.21 -5.20
CA ALA A 28 -4.82 -1.64 -6.46
C ALA A 28 -4.39 -0.17 -6.29
N LEU A 29 -5.16 0.62 -5.54
CA LEU A 29 -4.86 2.03 -5.29
C LEU A 29 -3.53 2.20 -4.55
N ILE A 30 -3.35 1.57 -3.39
CA ILE A 30 -2.12 1.76 -2.60
C ILE A 30 -0.89 1.23 -3.33
N TYR A 31 -1.03 0.13 -4.07
CA TYR A 31 0.04 -0.45 -4.87
C TYR A 31 0.42 0.48 -6.03
N ASP A 32 -0.58 1.01 -6.74
CA ASP A 32 -0.36 1.96 -7.82
C ASP A 32 0.27 3.26 -7.31
N VAL A 33 -0.18 3.80 -6.18
CA VAL A 33 0.44 4.98 -5.57
C VAL A 33 1.91 4.70 -5.27
N TYR A 34 2.22 3.57 -4.63
CA TYR A 34 3.60 3.23 -4.27
C TYR A 34 4.53 3.13 -5.49
N TYR A 35 4.10 2.47 -6.57
CA TYR A 35 4.97 2.17 -7.72
C TYR A 35 4.89 3.17 -8.87
N LYS A 36 3.79 3.92 -9.01
CA LYS A 36 3.54 4.78 -10.17
C LYS A 36 3.58 6.27 -9.83
N THR A 37 3.74 6.61 -8.56
CA THR A 37 3.81 8.01 -8.13
C THR A 37 5.15 8.36 -7.51
N THR A 38 5.40 9.65 -7.44
CA THR A 38 6.52 10.32 -6.80
C THR A 38 5.97 11.54 -6.07
N ARG A 39 6.78 12.13 -5.20
CA ARG A 39 6.41 13.39 -4.53
C ARG A 39 5.96 14.48 -5.51
N GLY A 40 6.53 14.54 -6.71
CA GLY A 40 6.23 15.58 -7.70
C GLY A 40 4.92 15.40 -8.47
N ASN A 41 4.36 14.18 -8.53
CA ASN A 41 3.16 13.89 -9.34
C ASN A 41 2.00 13.23 -8.57
N VAL A 42 2.20 12.87 -7.30
CA VAL A 42 1.18 12.22 -6.47
C VAL A 42 -0.11 13.04 -6.37
N ASP A 43 -0.01 14.37 -6.33
CA ASP A 43 -1.18 15.25 -6.23
C ASP A 43 -2.08 15.14 -7.48
N SER A 44 -1.49 15.21 -8.67
CA SER A 44 -2.23 15.03 -9.92
C SER A 44 -2.81 13.62 -10.01
N PHE A 45 -2.02 12.60 -9.64
CA PHE A 45 -2.46 11.22 -9.66
C PHE A 45 -3.69 11.01 -8.75
N MET A 46 -3.64 11.51 -7.52
CA MET A 46 -4.72 11.36 -6.54
C MET A 46 -5.96 12.16 -6.93
N LYS A 47 -5.78 13.35 -7.51
CA LYS A 47 -6.87 14.16 -8.07
C LYS A 47 -7.61 13.41 -9.19
N ASP A 48 -6.89 12.75 -10.09
CA ASP A 48 -7.50 11.94 -11.16
C ASP A 48 -8.27 10.73 -10.62
N LYS A 49 -7.93 10.27 -9.41
CA LYS A 49 -8.66 9.23 -8.68
C LYS A 49 -9.82 9.76 -7.83
N GLY A 50 -10.09 11.06 -7.86
CA GLY A 50 -11.20 11.69 -7.12
C GLY A 50 -10.89 12.03 -5.67
N PHE A 51 -9.61 12.03 -5.27
CA PHE A 51 -9.20 12.47 -3.94
C PHE A 51 -8.85 13.96 -3.93
N LYS A 52 -9.07 14.59 -2.79
CA LYS A 52 -8.63 15.96 -2.49
C LYS A 52 -7.38 15.90 -1.65
N LYS A 53 -6.44 16.80 -1.94
CA LYS A 53 -5.25 16.98 -1.11
C LYS A 53 -5.65 17.53 0.26
N GLY A 54 -5.17 16.88 1.31
CA GLY A 54 -5.27 17.31 2.70
C GLY A 54 -3.95 17.93 3.17
N GLU A 55 -3.58 17.61 4.40
CA GLU A 55 -2.39 18.14 5.05
C GLU A 55 -1.10 17.45 4.59
N VAL A 56 0.01 18.17 4.76
CA VAL A 56 1.36 17.64 4.59
C VAL A 56 2.04 17.73 5.95
N ASP A 57 2.15 16.59 6.61
CA ASP A 57 2.73 16.49 7.94
C ASP A 57 4.21 16.14 7.86
N LYS A 58 4.98 16.55 8.87
CA LYS A 58 6.33 16.02 9.05
C LYS A 58 6.22 14.60 9.58
N GLY A 59 7.02 13.68 9.04
CA GLY A 59 7.10 12.34 9.59
C GLY A 59 7.57 12.36 11.04
N TYR A 60 7.08 11.40 11.83
CA TYR A 60 7.36 11.30 13.25
C TYR A 60 8.69 10.59 13.57
N ASP A 61 9.26 9.89 12.58
CA ASP A 61 10.50 9.13 12.70
C ASP A 61 11.62 9.73 11.83
N ASP A 62 12.87 9.32 12.09
CA ASP A 62 14.06 9.86 11.41
C ASP A 62 14.13 9.51 9.92
N ASP A 63 13.35 8.53 9.48
CA ASP A 63 13.36 7.97 8.13
C ASP A 63 12.24 8.51 7.24
N THR A 64 11.18 9.05 7.83
CA THR A 64 10.03 9.69 7.18
C THR A 64 10.16 11.20 7.29
N ASN A 65 10.35 11.86 6.15
CA ASN A 65 10.44 13.31 6.09
C ASN A 65 9.05 13.94 6.06
N GLU A 66 8.17 13.46 5.19
CA GLU A 66 6.86 14.05 4.94
C GLU A 66 5.79 12.96 4.75
N ILE A 67 4.59 13.23 5.24
CA ILE A 67 3.39 12.41 5.04
C ILE A 67 2.38 13.27 4.28
N PHE A 68 2.00 12.83 3.08
CA PHE A 68 0.99 13.51 2.28
C PHE A 68 -0.35 12.81 2.49
N THR A 69 -1.34 13.57 2.94
CA THR A 69 -2.68 13.04 3.18
C THR A 69 -3.63 13.43 2.06
N PHE A 70 -4.47 12.49 1.62
CA PHE A 70 -5.47 12.68 0.58
C PHE A 70 -6.80 12.09 1.03
N SER A 71 -7.90 12.83 0.90
CA SER A 71 -9.22 12.40 1.35
C SER A 71 -10.23 12.33 0.20
N SER A 72 -11.10 11.34 0.26
CA SER A 72 -12.33 11.26 -0.52
C SER A 72 -13.53 11.28 0.43
N GLN A 73 -14.73 10.98 -0.07
CA GLN A 73 -15.92 10.92 0.78
C GLN A 73 -15.85 9.81 1.85
N PHE A 74 -15.16 8.70 1.56
CA PHE A 74 -15.16 7.50 2.41
C PHE A 74 -13.77 6.95 2.74
N ASP A 75 -12.73 7.51 2.12
CA ASP A 75 -11.37 7.00 2.25
C ASP A 75 -10.38 8.12 2.57
N LEU A 76 -9.39 7.79 3.38
CA LEU A 76 -8.21 8.59 3.65
C LEU A 76 -6.98 7.82 3.18
N VAL A 77 -6.12 8.45 2.39
CA VAL A 77 -4.86 7.87 1.90
C VAL A 77 -3.69 8.68 2.42
N GLY A 78 -2.75 8.01 3.08
CA GLY A 78 -1.48 8.59 3.52
C GLY A 78 -0.34 8.09 2.62
N VAL A 79 0.58 8.97 2.24
CA VAL A 79 1.78 8.63 1.46
C VAL A 79 3.01 9.15 2.18
N ASN A 80 3.87 8.23 2.61
CA ASN A 80 5.08 8.54 3.38
C ASN A 80 6.27 8.68 2.42
N TYR A 81 7.01 9.77 2.56
CA TYR A 81 8.23 10.05 1.81
C TYR A 81 9.42 10.18 2.74
N ASN A 82 10.54 9.56 2.39
CA ASN A 82 11.81 9.77 3.09
C ASN A 82 12.52 11.07 2.69
N LYS A 83 13.66 11.35 3.33
CA LYS A 83 14.50 12.54 3.05
C LYS A 83 15.01 12.62 1.60
N GLN A 84 15.00 11.51 0.86
CA GLN A 84 15.33 11.47 -0.57
C GLN A 84 14.10 11.54 -1.47
N ASN A 85 12.93 11.90 -0.93
CA ASN A 85 11.64 12.00 -1.62
C ASN A 85 11.17 10.68 -2.26
N LYS A 86 11.63 9.53 -1.74
CA LYS A 86 11.16 8.20 -2.15
C LYS A 86 10.01 7.75 -1.27
N THR A 87 9.00 7.14 -1.88
CA THR A 87 7.86 6.56 -1.15
C THR A 87 8.33 5.39 -0.29
N THR A 88 8.12 5.47 1.02
CA THR A 88 8.45 4.38 1.98
C THR A 88 7.23 3.55 2.34
N GLY A 89 6.04 4.16 2.31
CA GLY A 89 4.78 3.47 2.54
C GLY A 89 3.57 4.27 2.05
N VAL A 90 2.50 3.55 1.78
CA VAL A 90 1.18 4.09 1.44
C VAL A 90 0.15 3.38 2.29
N SER A 91 -0.76 4.13 2.92
CA SER A 91 -1.88 3.59 3.66
C SER A 91 -3.20 4.08 3.10
N CYS A 92 -4.25 3.29 3.26
CA CYS A 92 -5.63 3.66 2.97
C CYS A 92 -6.51 3.21 4.12
N ILE A 93 -7.13 4.16 4.80
CA ILE A 93 -8.22 3.95 5.76
C ILE A 93 -9.52 4.11 5.00
N TYR A 94 -10.43 3.15 5.13
CA TYR A 94 -11.69 3.12 4.41
C TYR A 94 -12.85 2.73 5.32
N ALA A 95 -14.06 3.17 4.96
CA ALA A 95 -15.28 2.77 5.66
C ALA A 95 -15.62 1.28 5.41
N GLY A 96 -16.05 0.58 6.47
CA GLY A 96 -16.52 -0.80 6.45
C GLY A 96 -15.44 -1.81 6.82
N ALA A 97 -15.25 -2.03 8.12
CA ALA A 97 -14.36 -3.06 8.68
C ALA A 97 -14.55 -4.46 8.07
N PRO A 98 -15.79 -4.95 7.78
CA PRO A 98 -15.99 -6.26 7.16
C PRO A 98 -15.35 -6.42 5.77
N ASN A 99 -15.10 -5.31 5.06
CA ASN A 99 -14.46 -5.37 3.74
C ASN A 99 -13.00 -5.83 3.81
N ASN A 100 -12.38 -5.79 4.99
CA ASN A 100 -11.00 -6.21 5.20
C ASN A 100 -10.80 -7.71 4.86
N VAL A 101 -11.81 -8.55 5.11
CA VAL A 101 -11.74 -9.99 4.79
C VAL A 101 -11.52 -10.21 3.29
N PHE A 102 -12.18 -9.43 2.42
CA PHE A 102 -12.01 -9.59 0.97
C PHE A 102 -10.62 -9.16 0.49
N ILE A 103 -10.02 -8.16 1.15
CA ILE A 103 -8.63 -7.76 0.91
C ILE A 103 -7.67 -8.88 1.31
N GLU A 104 -7.86 -9.44 2.50
CA GLU A 104 -7.02 -10.52 3.03
C GLU A 104 -7.12 -11.81 2.21
N MET A 105 -8.33 -12.15 1.73
CA MET A 105 -8.53 -13.26 0.79
C MET A 105 -7.72 -13.06 -0.49
N GLU A 106 -7.78 -11.88 -1.11
CA GLU A 106 -7.04 -11.62 -2.34
C GLU A 106 -5.51 -11.66 -2.12
N LEU A 107 -5.01 -11.14 -0.99
CA LEU A 107 -3.60 -11.23 -0.63
C LEU A 107 -3.14 -12.69 -0.50
N LYS A 108 -3.95 -13.51 0.19
CA LYS A 108 -3.70 -14.94 0.33
C LYS A 108 -3.68 -15.65 -1.02
N ASP A 109 -4.64 -15.37 -1.90
CA ASP A 109 -4.73 -15.95 -3.24
C ASP A 109 -3.54 -15.56 -4.13
N LYS A 110 -2.94 -14.39 -3.88
CA LYS A 110 -1.70 -13.92 -4.52
C LYS A 110 -0.42 -14.46 -3.88
N GLY A 111 -0.54 -15.38 -2.92
CA GLY A 111 0.59 -16.08 -2.30
C GLY A 111 1.28 -15.33 -1.15
N TYR A 112 0.66 -14.25 -0.64
CA TYR A 112 1.14 -13.61 0.58
C TYR A 112 0.81 -14.47 1.81
N LYS A 113 1.67 -14.39 2.82
CA LYS A 113 1.50 -15.06 4.12
C LYS A 113 1.34 -14.02 5.21
N ALA A 114 0.29 -14.17 6.01
CA ALA A 114 0.03 -13.31 7.16
C ALA A 114 0.81 -13.77 8.40
N LYS A 115 1.39 -12.80 9.11
CA LYS A 115 1.73 -12.87 10.53
C LYS A 115 0.75 -11.95 11.25
N VAL A 116 0.00 -12.50 12.21
CA VAL A 116 -0.95 -11.71 13.01
C VAL A 116 -0.23 -11.15 14.21
N ILE A 117 -0.36 -9.84 14.42
CA ILE A 117 0.17 -9.07 15.53
C ILE A 117 -1.03 -8.47 16.26
N LYS A 118 -0.96 -8.47 17.59
CA LYS A 118 -1.95 -7.83 18.45
C LYS A 118 -1.26 -6.67 19.14
N GLU A 119 -1.80 -5.49 18.96
CA GLU A 119 -1.24 -4.25 19.52
C GLU A 119 -2.30 -3.61 20.39
N ASP A 120 -1.93 -3.22 21.60
CA ASP A 120 -2.81 -2.43 22.47
C ASP A 120 -2.57 -0.95 22.16
N VAL A 121 -3.55 -0.31 21.53
CA VAL A 121 -3.53 1.11 21.18
C VAL A 121 -4.68 1.78 21.91
N ASP A 122 -4.38 2.78 22.73
CA ASP A 122 -5.37 3.53 23.51
C ASP A 122 -6.33 2.66 24.36
N GLY A 123 -5.82 1.52 24.86
CA GLY A 123 -6.57 0.57 25.67
C GLY A 123 -7.43 -0.42 24.88
N GLU A 124 -7.34 -0.41 23.55
CA GLU A 124 -8.02 -1.35 22.66
C GLU A 124 -7.00 -2.26 21.95
N THR A 125 -7.26 -3.57 21.98
CA THR A 125 -6.44 -4.54 21.24
C THR A 125 -6.84 -4.51 19.76
N ILE A 126 -6.00 -3.87 18.94
CA ILE A 126 -6.12 -3.88 17.49
C ILE A 126 -5.41 -5.14 16.96
N THR A 127 -6.11 -5.90 16.12
CA THR A 127 -5.51 -7.03 15.41
C THR A 127 -5.04 -6.56 14.05
N THR A 128 -3.73 -6.68 13.83
CA THR A 128 -3.05 -6.29 12.60
C THR A 128 -2.47 -7.53 11.94
N SER A 129 -2.71 -7.70 10.64
CA SER A 129 -2.11 -8.76 9.84
C SER A 129 -1.02 -8.17 8.95
N VAL A 130 0.21 -8.67 9.09
CA VAL A 130 1.34 -8.31 8.24
C VAL A 130 1.53 -9.39 7.19
N TRP A 131 1.32 -9.03 5.94
CA TRP A 131 1.31 -9.92 4.79
C TRP A 131 2.61 -9.79 4.00
N SER A 132 3.40 -10.86 4.01
CA SER A 132 4.71 -10.91 3.36
C SER A 132 4.73 -11.93 2.21
N ILE A 133 5.60 -11.71 1.22
CA ILE A 133 5.86 -12.67 0.14
C ILE A 133 7.37 -12.89 0.01
N LYS A 134 7.77 -14.14 -0.27
CA LYS A 134 9.18 -14.53 -0.31
C LYS A 134 9.95 -13.69 -1.33
N GLY A 135 11.06 -13.11 -0.90
CA GLY A 135 11.94 -12.30 -1.75
C GLY A 135 11.56 -10.82 -1.83
N SER A 136 10.45 -10.40 -1.21
CA SER A 136 10.08 -9.00 -1.07
C SER A 136 10.53 -8.47 0.30
N LYS A 137 11.01 -7.23 0.35
CA LYS A 137 11.18 -6.45 1.58
C LYS A 137 9.93 -5.64 1.95
N LEU A 138 8.98 -5.54 1.02
CA LEU A 138 7.74 -4.80 1.17
C LEU A 138 6.63 -5.74 1.60
N ASN A 139 5.79 -5.24 2.50
CA ASN A 139 4.69 -5.97 3.10
C ASN A 139 3.38 -5.21 2.88
N PHE A 140 2.28 -5.95 2.80
CA PHE A 140 0.97 -5.37 3.07
C PHE A 140 0.68 -5.45 4.56
N VAL A 141 -0.06 -4.49 5.08
CA VAL A 141 -0.56 -4.48 6.44
C VAL A 141 -2.07 -4.28 6.38
N THR A 142 -2.83 -5.11 7.06
CA THR A 142 -4.28 -4.95 7.17
C THR A 142 -4.70 -4.89 8.64
N SER A 143 -5.68 -4.06 8.94
CA SER A 143 -6.33 -4.07 10.25
C SER A 143 -7.79 -3.68 10.10
N ALA A 144 -8.60 -4.11 11.05
CA ALA A 144 -10.02 -3.79 11.11
C ALA A 144 -10.34 -3.22 12.49
N ASN A 145 -10.98 -2.06 12.52
CA ASN A 145 -11.48 -1.44 13.73
C ASN A 145 -13.02 -1.51 13.74
N GLU A 146 -13.53 -2.43 14.55
CA GLU A 146 -14.98 -2.68 14.66
C GLU A 146 -15.74 -1.57 15.37
N LYS A 147 -15.07 -0.75 16.18
CA LYS A 147 -15.70 0.36 16.90
C LYS A 147 -15.96 1.52 15.94
N ASP A 148 -14.95 1.90 15.18
CA ASP A 148 -15.03 2.99 14.20
C ASP A 148 -15.60 2.54 12.86
N LYS A 149 -15.91 1.24 12.74
CA LYS A 149 -16.41 0.59 11.51
C LYS A 149 -15.53 0.89 10.31
N SER A 150 -14.21 0.90 10.52
CA SER A 150 -13.21 1.21 9.50
C SER A 150 -12.26 0.03 9.29
N GLY A 151 -11.70 -0.06 8.09
CA GLY A 151 -10.60 -0.95 7.78
C GLY A 151 -9.40 -0.14 7.30
N THR A 152 -8.21 -0.71 7.46
CA THR A 152 -6.97 -0.11 7.00
C THR A 152 -6.23 -1.12 6.14
N VAL A 153 -5.67 -0.64 5.03
CA VAL A 153 -4.70 -1.39 4.24
C VAL A 153 -3.48 -0.51 3.95
N GLY A 154 -2.31 -1.01 4.30
CA GLY A 154 -1.01 -0.38 4.09
C GLY A 154 -0.13 -1.21 3.17
N TYR A 155 0.78 -0.55 2.46
CA TYR A 155 1.82 -1.18 1.66
C TYR A 155 3.13 -0.38 1.73
N GLY A 156 4.22 -1.04 2.09
CA GLY A 156 5.51 -0.37 2.22
C GLY A 156 6.56 -1.19 2.94
N VAL A 157 7.62 -0.50 3.35
CA VAL A 157 8.59 -1.07 4.31
C VAL A 157 7.88 -1.14 5.66
N TYR A 158 7.80 -2.35 6.21
CA TYR A 158 7.32 -2.57 7.57
C TYR A 158 8.52 -3.03 8.39
N GLU A 159 8.92 -2.23 9.36
CA GLU A 159 9.92 -2.60 10.36
C GLU A 159 9.15 -3.11 11.59
N GLU A 160 9.50 -4.32 12.05
CA GLU A 160 8.98 -4.90 13.31
C GLU A 160 9.61 -4.24 14.54
#